data_AF-A0A7J6T4B2-F1
#
_entry.id   AF-A0A7J6T4B2-F1
#
_cell.length_a   1.000
_cell.length_b   1.000
_cell.length_c   1.000
_cell.angle_alpha   90.00
_cell.angle_beta   90.00
_cell.angle_gamma   90.00
#
_symmetry.space_group_name_H-M   'P 1'
#
loop_
_entity.id
_entity.type
_entity.pdbx_description
1 polymer ?
#
loop_
_entity_poly.entity_id
_entity_poly.type
_entity_poly.pdbx_seq_one_letter_code
_entity_poly.pdbx_strand_id
1 'polypeptide(L)'
;QPAGDSEGTPFELGAWVDVPATPIPDREVTCVAPRWHVLPGQSTTDVNVSLEISKTLWTNVTKFTYLKSPGIKYISPAEGPFEGGTRVAVYGEGFHLYGPDSAEGQGMSISCIFGRSVVAAHYVSPSEIFCYAPPRTTSSSMKAGHYVNLDLTLDYDASHPTLRIPSVPMMSLYQQLFYYRVVRFSITYANPLSGARTGGTLVSAYSDEPFLNTGLLRCGFGGQLVAAQRVSPFRIDCSTPSVGAPGPVPLSLSADNQSLTELTVIDAETQKRVPL
;
A
#
# COMPACT_ATOMS: atom_id res chain seq x y z
N GLN A 1 -10.44 29.79 -1.43
CA GLN A 1 -9.41 30.81 -1.75
C GLN A 1 -8.27 30.10 -2.47
N PRO A 2 -7.62 30.70 -3.48
CA PRO A 2 -6.40 30.13 -4.04
C PRO A 2 -5.37 29.90 -2.92
N ALA A 3 -4.63 28.79 -2.99
CA ALA A 3 -3.54 28.55 -2.04
C ALA A 3 -2.45 29.59 -2.30
N GLY A 4 -2.03 30.32 -1.27
CA GLY A 4 -1.05 31.38 -1.42
C GLY A 4 0.25 30.88 -2.06
N ASP A 5 0.79 31.66 -2.99
CA ASP A 5 2.15 31.49 -3.49
C ASP A 5 3.13 31.63 -2.33
N SER A 6 4.33 31.04 -2.48
CA SER A 6 5.40 31.04 -1.49
C SER A 6 5.93 32.44 -1.08
N GLU A 7 5.34 33.52 -1.59
CA GLU A 7 5.74 34.92 -1.32
C GLU A 7 4.79 35.70 -0.38
N GLY A 8 3.75 35.06 0.19
CA GLY A 8 3.09 35.63 1.37
C GLY A 8 2.26 36.90 1.16
N THR A 9 1.82 37.20 -0.06
CA THR A 9 0.82 38.26 -0.31
C THR A 9 -0.60 37.73 -0.07
N PRO A 10 -1.46 38.43 0.70
CA PRO A 10 -2.86 38.06 0.83
C PRO A 10 -3.57 38.22 -0.53
N PHE A 11 -4.15 37.15 -1.07
CA PHE A 11 -4.96 37.22 -2.28
C PHE A 11 -6.28 37.97 -2.01
N GLU A 12 -6.55 39.03 -2.79
CA GLU A 12 -7.85 39.71 -2.76
C GLU A 12 -8.97 38.78 -3.27
N LEU A 13 -10.12 38.83 -2.60
CA LEU A 13 -11.34 38.14 -3.00
C LEU A 13 -11.78 38.66 -4.38
N GLY A 14 -11.60 37.86 -5.43
CA GLY A 14 -11.99 38.19 -6.81
C GLY A 14 -10.83 38.28 -7.82
N ALA A 15 -9.59 38.03 -7.41
CA ALA A 15 -8.45 37.98 -8.31
C ALA A 15 -8.47 36.72 -9.19
N TRP A 16 -8.39 36.90 -10.50
CA TRP A 16 -8.15 35.82 -11.47
C TRP A 16 -6.74 35.25 -11.25
N VAL A 17 -6.59 33.94 -11.41
CA VAL A 17 -5.28 33.29 -11.41
C VAL A 17 -4.95 32.88 -12.84
N ASP A 18 -4.01 33.62 -13.44
CA ASP A 18 -3.57 33.35 -14.80
C ASP A 18 -2.63 32.16 -14.81
N VAL A 19 -2.95 31.15 -15.63
CA VAL A 19 -2.10 29.99 -15.85
C VAL A 19 -1.69 29.90 -17.32
N PRO A 20 -0.39 29.66 -17.62
CA PRO A 20 0.05 29.53 -19.00
C PRO A 20 -0.58 28.28 -19.62
N ALA A 21 -1.12 28.45 -20.82
CA ALA A 21 -1.78 27.39 -21.56
C ALA A 21 -0.96 27.03 -22.79
N THR A 22 -0.77 25.75 -23.06
CA THR A 22 -0.03 25.23 -24.22
C THR A 22 -1.03 24.76 -25.27
N PRO A 23 -0.99 25.31 -26.49
CA PRO A 23 -1.81 24.82 -27.59
C PRO A 23 -1.29 23.46 -28.06
N ILE A 24 -2.20 22.56 -28.34
CA ILE A 24 -1.96 21.25 -28.96
C ILE A 24 -2.65 21.24 -30.34
N PRO A 25 -2.28 20.33 -31.25
CA PRO A 25 -3.00 20.16 -32.53
C PRO A 25 -4.52 19.98 -32.32
N ASP A 26 -5.31 20.20 -33.37
CA ASP A 26 -6.77 20.00 -33.36
C ASP A 26 -7.61 20.95 -32.49
N ARG A 27 -7.16 22.21 -32.34
CA ARG A 27 -7.88 23.29 -31.60
C ARG A 27 -8.02 23.00 -30.10
N GLU A 28 -7.10 22.22 -29.54
CA GLU A 28 -7.05 21.94 -28.11
C GLU A 28 -6.02 22.83 -27.40
N VAL A 29 -6.25 23.08 -26.13
CA VAL A 29 -5.32 23.79 -25.24
C VAL A 29 -5.26 23.02 -23.93
N THR A 30 -4.06 22.84 -23.40
CA THR A 30 -3.86 22.25 -22.06
C THR A 30 -3.24 23.27 -21.11
N CYS A 31 -3.67 23.26 -19.86
CA CYS A 31 -3.13 24.06 -18.78
C CYS A 31 -3.20 23.28 -17.47
N VAL A 32 -2.35 23.63 -16.51
CA VAL A 32 -2.39 23.05 -15.18
C VAL A 32 -3.26 23.94 -14.30
N ALA A 33 -4.35 23.38 -13.78
CA ALA A 33 -5.22 24.09 -12.85
C ALA A 33 -4.43 24.53 -11.61
N PRO A 34 -4.56 25.78 -11.16
CA PRO A 34 -3.86 26.26 -9.99
C PRO A 34 -4.33 25.55 -8.71
N ARG A 35 -3.57 25.69 -7.62
CA ARG A 35 -3.99 25.15 -6.33
C ARG A 35 -5.18 25.94 -5.78
N TRP A 36 -6.19 25.22 -5.29
CA TRP A 36 -7.39 25.84 -4.74
C TRP A 36 -7.81 25.20 -3.41
N HIS A 37 -8.16 26.03 -2.43
CA HIS A 37 -8.76 25.56 -1.18
C HIS A 37 -10.29 25.53 -1.29
N VAL A 38 -10.85 24.33 -1.13
CA VAL A 38 -12.28 24.11 -0.87
C VAL A 38 -12.59 24.58 0.55
N LEU A 39 -13.67 25.35 0.72
CA LEU A 39 -14.06 25.91 2.01
C LEU A 39 -14.49 24.81 3.00
N PRO A 40 -14.33 25.03 4.32
CA PRO A 40 -14.83 24.11 5.33
C PRO A 40 -16.32 23.85 5.16
N GLY A 41 -16.74 22.58 5.17
CA GLY A 41 -18.14 22.19 4.99
C GLY A 41 -18.58 21.96 3.54
N GLN A 42 -17.72 22.20 2.56
CA GLN A 42 -17.95 21.81 1.16
C GLN A 42 -17.06 20.64 0.74
N SER A 43 -17.59 19.78 -0.14
CA SER A 43 -16.82 18.71 -0.79
C SER A 43 -16.24 19.15 -2.14
N THR A 44 -16.86 20.14 -2.77
CA THR A 44 -16.48 20.64 -4.09
C THR A 44 -16.60 22.17 -4.14
N THR A 45 -15.87 22.80 -5.05
CA THR A 45 -16.06 24.22 -5.36
C THR A 45 -15.86 24.47 -6.85
N ASP A 46 -16.83 25.14 -7.47
CA ASP A 46 -16.76 25.49 -8.89
C ASP A 46 -16.03 26.81 -9.07
N VAL A 47 -15.11 26.85 -10.03
CA VAL A 47 -14.51 28.07 -10.53
C VAL A 47 -14.87 28.26 -11.99
N ASN A 48 -15.05 29.52 -12.40
CA ASN A 48 -15.25 29.83 -13.81
C ASN A 48 -13.90 29.88 -14.51
N VAL A 49 -13.84 29.28 -15.70
CA VAL A 49 -12.65 29.32 -16.55
C VAL A 49 -12.86 30.36 -17.64
N SER A 50 -11.87 31.22 -17.79
CA SER A 50 -11.78 32.20 -18.87
C SER A 50 -10.57 31.87 -19.73
N LEU A 51 -10.64 32.15 -21.02
CA LEU A 51 -9.56 31.88 -21.97
C LEU A 51 -9.20 33.15 -22.72
N GLU A 52 -7.93 33.51 -22.72
CA GLU A 52 -7.44 34.63 -23.53
C GLU A 52 -6.70 34.10 -24.76
N ILE A 53 -7.15 34.49 -25.95
CA ILE A 53 -6.51 34.14 -27.23
C ILE A 53 -6.29 35.42 -28.02
N SER A 54 -5.04 35.69 -28.44
CA SER A 54 -4.70 36.83 -29.28
C SER A 54 -5.22 38.18 -28.74
N LYS A 55 -5.10 38.40 -27.42
CA LYS A 55 -5.59 39.59 -26.69
C LYS A 55 -7.13 39.74 -26.65
N THR A 56 -7.86 38.69 -26.99
CA THR A 56 -9.32 38.62 -26.83
C THR A 56 -9.65 37.71 -25.66
N LEU A 57 -10.32 38.26 -24.65
CA LEU A 57 -10.72 37.54 -23.44
C LEU A 57 -12.13 36.94 -23.60
N TRP A 58 -12.22 35.63 -23.47
CA TRP A 58 -13.46 34.86 -23.42
C TRP A 58 -13.73 34.48 -21.97
N THR A 59 -14.81 35.00 -21.38
CA THR A 59 -15.12 34.77 -19.95
C THR A 59 -16.18 33.69 -19.77
N ASN A 60 -16.11 32.97 -18.64
CA ASN A 60 -17.06 31.91 -18.26
C ASN A 60 -17.27 30.86 -19.38
N VAL A 61 -16.20 30.49 -20.08
CA VAL A 61 -16.23 29.54 -21.19
C VAL A 61 -16.67 28.16 -20.70
N THR A 62 -16.25 27.81 -19.49
CA THR A 62 -16.68 26.61 -18.78
C THR A 62 -16.53 26.79 -17.27
N LYS A 63 -16.96 25.78 -16.51
CA LYS A 63 -16.68 25.64 -15.08
C LYS A 63 -15.70 24.50 -14.86
N PHE A 64 -14.78 24.72 -13.91
CA PHE A 64 -13.89 23.69 -13.40
C PHE A 64 -14.21 23.47 -11.92
N THR A 65 -14.45 22.21 -11.55
CA THR A 65 -14.81 21.85 -10.18
C THR A 65 -13.59 21.32 -9.44
N TYR A 66 -13.17 22.01 -8.38
CA TYR A 66 -12.16 21.49 -7.46
C TYR A 66 -12.81 20.58 -6.42
N LEU A 67 -12.22 19.40 -6.23
CA LEU A 67 -12.63 18.45 -5.22
C LEU A 67 -11.82 18.64 -3.93
N LYS A 68 -12.46 18.41 -2.78
CA LYS A 68 -11.76 18.39 -1.49
C LYS A 68 -10.77 17.23 -1.47
N SER A 69 -9.53 17.51 -1.09
CA SER A 69 -8.49 16.51 -0.87
C SER A 69 -8.91 15.49 0.21
N PRO A 70 -8.79 14.17 0.00
CA PRO A 70 -9.01 13.21 1.06
C PRO A 70 -7.99 13.39 2.18
N GLY A 71 -8.47 13.24 3.40
CA GLY A 71 -7.68 13.37 4.61
C GLY A 71 -7.62 12.04 5.34
N ILE A 72 -6.45 11.68 5.86
CA ILE A 72 -6.31 10.53 6.76
C ILE A 72 -6.48 11.00 8.21
N LYS A 73 -7.33 10.31 8.96
CA LYS A 73 -7.51 10.51 10.40
C LYS A 73 -6.67 9.51 11.20
N TYR A 74 -6.79 8.23 10.89
CA TYR A 74 -6.00 7.15 11.50
C TYR A 74 -5.99 5.89 10.63
N ILE A 75 -5.10 4.95 10.95
CA ILE A 75 -4.96 3.67 10.24
C ILE A 75 -5.06 2.49 11.20
N SER A 76 -5.49 1.34 10.71
CA SER A 76 -5.55 0.10 11.48
C SER A 76 -5.42 -1.15 10.59
N PRO A 77 -4.51 -2.10 10.90
CA PRO A 77 -3.46 -1.99 11.91
C PRO A 77 -2.38 -0.97 11.51
N ALA A 78 -1.72 -0.36 12.50
CA ALA A 78 -0.59 0.55 12.28
C ALA A 78 0.76 -0.18 12.12
N GLU A 79 0.74 -1.50 11.97
CA GLU A 79 1.93 -2.32 11.83
C GLU A 79 1.67 -3.59 11.01
N GLY A 80 2.74 -4.13 10.43
CA GLY A 80 2.71 -5.37 9.65
C GLY A 80 4.12 -5.93 9.40
N PRO A 81 4.22 -7.16 8.89
CA PRO A 81 5.49 -7.80 8.66
C PRO A 81 6.22 -7.19 7.46
N PHE A 82 7.54 -7.34 7.42
CA PHE A 82 8.40 -6.79 6.37
C PHE A 82 8.08 -7.34 4.97
N GLU A 83 7.56 -8.56 4.91
CA GLU A 83 7.09 -9.27 3.72
C GLU A 83 5.82 -8.61 3.12
N GLY A 84 5.19 -7.67 3.83
CA GLY A 84 3.99 -6.98 3.36
C GLY A 84 2.72 -7.82 3.48
N GLY A 85 1.75 -7.55 2.61
CA GLY A 85 0.44 -8.22 2.56
C GLY A 85 -0.53 -7.84 3.68
N THR A 86 -0.15 -6.95 4.60
CA THR A 86 -1.06 -6.49 5.65
C THR A 86 -2.15 -5.63 5.06
N ARG A 87 -3.42 -6.02 5.24
CA ARG A 87 -4.58 -5.18 4.92
C ARG A 87 -4.68 -4.05 5.94
N VAL A 88 -4.26 -2.85 5.55
CA VAL A 88 -4.34 -1.64 6.35
C VAL A 88 -5.62 -0.90 5.98
N ALA A 89 -6.56 -0.81 6.91
CA ALA A 89 -7.71 0.08 6.80
C ALA A 89 -7.27 1.51 7.12
N VAL A 90 -7.70 2.45 6.29
CA VAL A 90 -7.41 3.88 6.39
C VAL A 90 -8.74 4.59 6.61
N TYR A 91 -8.87 5.25 7.76
CA TYR A 91 -10.06 5.97 8.16
C TYR A 91 -9.84 7.46 7.99
N GLY A 92 -10.83 8.15 7.43
CA GLY A 92 -10.65 9.53 7.02
C GLY A 92 -11.90 10.18 6.47
N GLU A 93 -11.71 11.12 5.57
CA GLU A 93 -12.76 11.88 4.92
C GLU A 93 -12.46 12.11 3.44
N GLY A 94 -13.50 12.38 2.65
CA GLY A 94 -13.37 12.74 1.23
C GLY A 94 -13.12 11.57 0.29
N PHE A 95 -13.18 10.31 0.75
CA PHE A 95 -12.86 9.16 -0.11
C PHE A 95 -13.91 8.88 -1.19
N HIS A 96 -15.19 9.22 -0.94
CA HIS A 96 -16.28 9.05 -1.89
C HIS A 96 -16.13 9.87 -3.18
N LEU A 97 -15.31 10.93 -3.15
CA LEU A 97 -15.07 11.81 -4.29
C LEU A 97 -14.14 11.19 -5.33
N TYR A 98 -13.48 10.07 -5.03
CA TYR A 98 -12.44 9.45 -5.86
C TYR A 98 -12.64 7.92 -5.97
N GLY A 99 -13.88 7.47 -5.75
CA GLY A 99 -14.27 6.07 -5.92
C GLY A 99 -14.53 5.73 -7.41
N PRO A 100 -14.58 4.44 -7.76
CA PRO A 100 -14.82 4.00 -9.14
C PRO A 100 -16.15 4.52 -9.74
N ASP A 101 -17.16 4.74 -8.89
CA ASP A 101 -18.48 5.22 -9.30
C ASP A 101 -18.66 6.74 -9.09
N SER A 102 -17.59 7.46 -8.73
CA SER A 102 -17.68 8.89 -8.46
C SER A 102 -17.81 9.67 -9.77
N ALA A 103 -19.02 10.17 -10.06
CA ALA A 103 -19.25 11.10 -11.17
C ALA A 103 -18.40 12.38 -11.05
N GLU A 104 -18.07 12.75 -9.81
CA GLU A 104 -17.27 13.92 -9.47
C GLU A 104 -15.76 13.67 -9.58
N GLY A 105 -15.29 12.44 -9.35
CA GLY A 105 -13.87 12.09 -9.35
C GLY A 105 -13.22 12.02 -10.72
N GLN A 106 -14.00 12.15 -11.81
CA GLN A 106 -13.54 12.26 -13.19
C GLN A 106 -12.46 11.22 -13.59
N GLY A 107 -12.51 9.99 -13.07
CA GLY A 107 -11.54 8.93 -13.37
C GLY A 107 -10.24 8.97 -12.54
N MET A 108 -10.20 9.77 -11.47
CA MET A 108 -9.14 9.71 -10.45
C MET A 108 -9.42 8.59 -9.46
N SER A 109 -8.36 7.92 -9.02
CA SER A 109 -8.39 6.89 -7.99
C SER A 109 -7.37 7.20 -6.89
N ILE A 110 -7.66 6.73 -5.68
CA ILE A 110 -6.76 6.91 -4.53
C ILE A 110 -5.74 5.78 -4.50
N SER A 111 -4.48 6.12 -4.24
CA SER A 111 -3.41 5.18 -3.92
C SER A 111 -2.78 5.50 -2.58
N CYS A 112 -2.36 4.47 -1.86
CA CYS A 112 -1.59 4.60 -0.62
C CYS A 112 -0.09 4.59 -0.93
N ILE A 113 0.65 5.45 -0.23
CA ILE A 113 2.10 5.50 -0.28
C ILE A 113 2.66 5.01 1.05
N PHE A 114 3.39 3.89 1.03
CA PHE A 114 4.16 3.37 2.16
C PHE A 114 5.63 3.77 2.00
N GLY A 115 5.98 4.94 2.50
CA GLY A 115 7.32 5.54 2.35
C GLY A 115 7.64 5.91 0.91
N ARG A 116 8.08 4.94 0.10
CA ARG A 116 8.39 5.12 -1.34
C ARG A 116 7.59 4.19 -2.25
N SER A 117 6.85 3.25 -1.68
CA SER A 117 6.09 2.26 -2.44
C SER A 117 4.65 2.70 -2.58
N VAL A 118 4.14 2.76 -3.81
CA VAL A 118 2.76 3.12 -4.11
C VAL A 118 1.94 1.84 -4.33
N VAL A 119 0.77 1.76 -3.71
CA VAL A 119 -0.17 0.64 -3.87
C VAL A 119 -1.59 1.18 -4.07
N ALA A 120 -2.37 0.51 -4.90
CA ALA A 120 -3.76 0.89 -5.13
C ALA A 120 -4.59 0.81 -3.83
N ALA A 121 -5.46 1.80 -3.61
CA ALA A 121 -6.45 1.74 -2.55
C ALA A 121 -7.76 1.12 -3.03
N HIS A 122 -8.44 0.44 -2.12
CA HIS A 122 -9.77 -0.12 -2.33
C HIS A 122 -10.80 0.67 -1.55
N TYR A 123 -11.80 1.18 -2.26
CA TYR A 123 -12.90 1.94 -1.67
C TYR A 123 -13.83 1.02 -0.86
N VAL A 124 -14.21 1.46 0.35
CA VAL A 124 -15.20 0.76 1.20
C VAL A 124 -16.38 1.66 1.49
N SER A 125 -16.11 2.88 1.96
CA SER A 125 -17.15 3.85 2.33
C SER A 125 -16.61 5.29 2.23
N PRO A 126 -17.46 6.32 2.37
CA PRO A 126 -17.01 7.71 2.33
C PRO A 126 -15.91 8.08 3.32
N SER A 127 -15.72 7.29 4.38
CA SER A 127 -14.75 7.48 5.45
C SER A 127 -13.80 6.28 5.67
N GLU A 128 -13.85 5.25 4.82
CA GLU A 128 -12.94 4.11 4.88
C GLU A 128 -12.47 3.67 3.48
N ILE A 129 -11.16 3.48 3.36
CA ILE A 129 -10.50 2.74 2.27
C ILE A 129 -9.55 1.70 2.88
N PHE A 130 -9.07 0.74 2.09
CA PHE A 130 -7.98 -0.13 2.54
C PHE A 130 -6.91 -0.32 1.47
N CYS A 131 -5.69 -0.59 1.94
CA CYS A 131 -4.52 -0.83 1.12
C CYS A 131 -3.76 -2.04 1.64
N TYR A 132 -3.08 -2.77 0.76
CA TYR A 132 -2.18 -3.84 1.16
C TYR A 132 -0.76 -3.30 1.27
N ALA A 133 -0.15 -3.40 2.46
CA ALA A 133 1.23 -3.00 2.68
C ALA A 133 2.16 -3.77 1.72
N PRO A 134 3.00 -3.11 0.91
CA PRO A 134 3.88 -3.79 -0.02
C PRO A 134 5.03 -4.51 0.70
N PRO A 135 5.60 -5.58 0.12
CA PRO A 135 6.85 -6.15 0.60
C PRO A 135 7.97 -5.11 0.52
N ARG A 136 8.83 -5.09 1.54
CA ARG A 136 10.07 -4.31 1.52
C ARG A 136 11.21 -5.26 1.15
N THR A 137 12.20 -4.79 0.38
CA THR A 137 13.44 -5.56 0.15
C THR A 137 14.41 -5.32 1.30
N THR A 138 14.95 -6.38 1.89
CA THR A 138 15.88 -6.29 3.02
C THR A 138 17.20 -5.68 2.54
N SER A 139 17.48 -4.44 2.95
CA SER A 139 18.88 -4.04 3.07
C SER A 139 19.48 -4.86 4.21
N SER A 140 20.70 -5.36 4.05
CA SER A 140 21.45 -6.08 5.08
C SER A 140 21.61 -5.30 6.41
N SER A 141 21.26 -4.00 6.40
CA SER A 141 21.22 -3.11 7.56
C SER A 141 19.91 -3.11 8.38
N MET A 142 18.79 -3.66 7.87
CA MET A 142 17.50 -3.67 8.59
C MET A 142 17.37 -4.90 9.49
N LYS A 143 18.21 -4.96 10.53
CA LYS A 143 18.13 -6.00 11.59
C LYS A 143 17.05 -5.73 12.65
N ALA A 144 16.39 -4.56 12.58
CA ALA A 144 15.30 -4.14 13.44
C ALA A 144 14.15 -3.59 12.58
N GLY A 145 12.91 -3.67 13.11
CA GLY A 145 11.76 -3.08 12.43
C GLY A 145 11.89 -1.56 12.27
N HIS A 146 11.13 -0.98 11.35
CA HIS A 146 11.26 0.43 10.99
C HIS A 146 9.91 1.07 10.65
N TYR A 147 9.81 2.37 10.91
CA TYR A 147 8.64 3.17 10.55
C TYR A 147 8.71 3.67 9.11
N VAL A 148 7.54 3.80 8.49
CA VAL A 148 7.32 4.56 7.26
C VAL A 148 6.17 5.52 7.43
N ASN A 149 6.20 6.59 6.65
CA ASN A 149 5.01 7.40 6.45
C ASN A 149 4.01 6.62 5.60
N LEU A 150 2.74 6.72 5.97
CA LEU A 150 1.60 6.32 5.16
C LEU A 150 0.87 7.59 4.73
N ASP A 151 0.96 7.88 3.44
CA ASP A 151 0.31 9.03 2.79
C ASP A 151 -0.66 8.56 1.71
N LEU A 152 -1.50 9.47 1.21
CA LEU A 152 -2.34 9.24 0.04
C LEU A 152 -1.81 10.03 -1.16
N THR A 153 -2.07 9.50 -2.34
CA THR A 153 -1.95 10.22 -3.60
C THR A 153 -3.14 9.92 -4.50
N LEU A 154 -3.38 10.81 -5.45
CA LEU A 154 -4.38 10.61 -6.48
C LEU A 154 -3.67 10.21 -7.77
N ASP A 155 -4.09 9.09 -8.32
CA ASP A 155 -3.68 8.62 -9.63
C ASP A 155 -4.80 8.91 -10.62
N TYR A 156 -4.43 9.46 -11.78
CA TYR A 156 -5.36 9.64 -12.90
C TYR A 156 -5.16 8.48 -13.88
N ASP A 157 -6.25 7.86 -14.33
CA ASP A 157 -6.18 6.75 -15.28
C ASP A 157 -5.48 7.16 -16.59
N ALA A 158 -4.44 6.41 -16.94
CA ALA A 158 -3.54 6.66 -18.08
C ALA A 158 -4.18 6.39 -19.45
N SER A 159 -5.49 6.13 -19.51
CA SER A 159 -6.26 6.00 -20.75
C SER A 159 -6.33 7.32 -21.55
N HIS A 160 -5.99 8.47 -20.93
CA HIS A 160 -5.85 9.76 -21.61
C HIS A 160 -4.38 10.25 -21.56
N PRO A 161 -3.57 10.00 -22.61
CA PRO A 161 -2.12 10.23 -22.61
C PRO A 161 -1.69 11.71 -22.56
N THR A 162 -2.63 12.66 -22.62
CA THR A 162 -2.36 14.11 -22.70
C THR A 162 -2.31 14.82 -21.34
N LEU A 163 -2.74 14.17 -20.24
CA LEU A 163 -2.66 14.71 -18.88
C LEU A 163 -1.90 13.76 -17.95
N ARG A 164 -0.56 13.80 -18.00
CA ARG A 164 0.25 13.36 -16.86
C ARG A 164 0.20 14.43 -15.78
N ILE A 165 -0.82 14.42 -14.94
CA ILE A 165 -0.82 15.23 -13.72
C ILE A 165 0.25 14.61 -12.80
N PRO A 166 1.21 15.38 -12.28
CA PRO A 166 2.14 14.88 -11.28
C PRO A 166 1.32 14.33 -10.11
N SER A 167 1.59 13.08 -9.69
CA SER A 167 1.00 12.49 -8.48
C SER A 167 1.09 13.52 -7.36
N VAL A 168 -0.05 14.09 -6.96
CA VAL A 168 -0.06 15.16 -5.95
C VAL A 168 0.00 14.46 -4.60
N PRO A 169 1.10 14.59 -3.83
CA PRO A 169 1.12 14.06 -2.48
C PRO A 169 0.09 14.84 -1.66
N MET A 170 -0.86 14.11 -1.08
CA MET A 170 -1.94 14.72 -0.33
C MET A 170 -1.42 15.05 1.05
N MET A 171 -1.25 16.34 1.33
CA MET A 171 -0.69 16.79 2.59
C MET A 171 -1.74 16.61 3.70
N SER A 172 -1.62 15.51 4.46
CA SER A 172 -2.36 15.35 5.71
C SER A 172 -1.70 16.17 6.80
N LEU A 173 -2.48 16.92 7.58
CA LEU A 173 -2.00 17.57 8.80
C LEU A 173 -1.57 16.55 9.87
N TYR A 174 -1.98 15.28 9.71
CA TYR A 174 -1.60 14.17 10.56
C TYR A 174 -0.87 13.12 9.71
N GLN A 175 0.46 13.18 9.73
CA GLN A 175 1.32 12.12 9.17
C GLN A 175 0.99 10.81 9.88
N GLN A 176 0.61 9.79 9.12
CA GLN A 176 0.37 8.46 9.66
C GLN A 176 1.65 7.65 9.55
N LEU A 177 1.95 6.88 10.59
CA LEU A 177 3.11 6.00 10.62
C LEU A 177 2.67 4.54 10.58
N PHE A 178 3.31 3.77 9.71
CA PHE A 178 3.17 2.32 9.64
C PHE A 178 4.49 1.65 10.02
N TYR A 179 4.45 0.76 11.00
CA TYR A 179 5.62 0.04 11.48
C TYR A 179 5.78 -1.31 10.79
N TYR A 180 6.87 -1.48 10.05
CA TYR A 180 7.27 -2.78 9.53
C TYR A 180 8.03 -3.53 10.61
N ARG A 181 7.42 -4.57 11.18
CA ARG A 181 8.08 -5.46 12.13
C ARG A 181 8.87 -6.55 11.39
N VAL A 182 10.04 -6.87 11.92
CA VAL A 182 10.78 -8.07 11.51
C VAL A 182 10.14 -9.25 12.24
N VAL A 183 9.53 -10.16 11.48
CA VAL A 183 9.00 -11.39 12.06
C VAL A 183 10.12 -12.41 12.09
N ARG A 184 10.32 -13.03 13.26
CA ARG A 184 11.19 -14.19 13.38
C ARG A 184 10.29 -15.41 13.36
N PHE A 185 10.48 -16.27 12.37
CA PHE A 185 9.82 -17.56 12.34
C PHE A 185 10.58 -18.50 13.28
N SER A 186 9.89 -19.01 14.30
CA SER A 186 10.41 -20.04 15.18
C SER A 186 9.40 -21.17 15.17
N ILE A 187 9.84 -22.39 14.87
CA ILE A 187 9.00 -23.57 15.03
C ILE A 187 9.50 -24.28 16.29
N THR A 188 8.63 -24.31 17.28
CA THR A 188 8.90 -24.96 18.57
C THR A 188 8.84 -26.47 18.44
N TYR A 189 7.91 -26.97 17.61
CA TYR A 189 7.66 -28.40 17.47
C TYR A 189 7.00 -28.71 16.12
N ALA A 190 7.38 -29.82 15.49
CA ALA A 190 6.74 -30.33 14.28
C ALA A 190 6.53 -31.84 14.36
N ASN A 191 5.42 -32.33 13.81
CA ASN A 191 5.09 -33.75 13.81
C ASN A 191 4.20 -34.14 12.61
N PRO A 192 4.42 -35.30 11.97
CA PRO A 192 5.55 -36.22 12.19
C PRO A 192 6.87 -35.67 11.60
N LEU A 193 8.01 -36.10 12.16
CA LEU A 193 9.35 -35.80 11.64
C LEU A 193 9.85 -36.83 10.61
N SER A 194 8.95 -37.69 10.13
CA SER A 194 9.27 -38.74 9.16
C SER A 194 8.06 -38.99 8.28
N GLY A 195 8.31 -39.35 7.02
CA GLY A 195 7.27 -39.50 6.02
C GLY A 195 7.70 -40.37 4.84
N ALA A 196 6.76 -40.61 3.93
CA ALA A 196 6.99 -41.43 2.74
C ALA A 196 7.88 -40.70 1.72
N ARG A 197 8.75 -41.44 1.03
CA ARG A 197 9.59 -40.93 -0.08
C ARG A 197 8.76 -40.29 -1.20
N THR A 198 7.54 -40.77 -1.40
CA THR A 198 6.59 -40.26 -2.40
C THR A 198 6.01 -38.90 -2.05
N GLY A 199 6.26 -38.37 -0.85
CA GLY A 199 5.64 -37.15 -0.35
C GLY A 199 4.22 -37.39 0.18
N GLY A 200 3.47 -36.31 0.39
CA GLY A 200 2.08 -36.32 0.84
C GLY A 200 1.90 -36.55 2.34
N THR A 201 2.99 -36.63 3.12
CA THR A 201 2.88 -36.73 4.58
C THR A 201 2.48 -35.36 5.13
N LEU A 202 1.39 -35.31 5.89
CA LEU A 202 0.92 -34.07 6.51
C LEU A 202 1.74 -33.79 7.78
N VAL A 203 2.56 -32.76 7.73
CA VAL A 203 3.37 -32.26 8.85
C VAL A 203 2.68 -31.05 9.46
N SER A 204 2.34 -31.15 10.74
CA SER A 204 1.85 -30.03 11.55
C SER A 204 3.00 -29.41 12.31
N ALA A 205 3.21 -28.11 12.13
CA ALA A 205 4.23 -27.34 12.82
C ALA A 205 3.60 -26.27 13.73
N TYR A 206 4.19 -26.11 14.92
CA TYR A 206 3.72 -25.29 16.00
C TYR A 206 4.76 -24.23 16.36
N SER A 207 4.29 -23.04 16.75
CA SER A 207 5.12 -21.89 17.10
C SER A 207 4.64 -21.27 18.42
N ASP A 208 5.56 -20.68 19.16
CA ASP A 208 5.30 -19.82 20.31
C ASP A 208 4.79 -18.43 19.89
N GLU A 209 5.27 -17.94 18.74
CA GLU A 209 4.83 -16.69 18.12
C GLU A 209 3.76 -16.94 17.03
N PRO A 210 2.83 -15.99 16.81
CA PRO A 210 1.76 -16.20 15.84
C PRO A 210 2.27 -16.16 14.39
N PHE A 211 1.92 -17.18 13.61
CA PHE A 211 2.13 -17.22 12.16
C PHE A 211 1.35 -16.13 11.45
N LEU A 212 1.96 -15.60 10.39
CA LEU A 212 1.36 -14.61 9.49
C LEU A 212 0.07 -15.16 8.87
N ASN A 213 -1.00 -14.37 8.93
CA ASN A 213 -2.26 -14.72 8.29
C ASN A 213 -2.22 -14.41 6.78
N THR A 214 -1.41 -15.18 6.04
CA THR A 214 -1.18 -14.99 4.61
C THR A 214 -1.15 -16.32 3.86
N GLY A 215 -1.63 -16.31 2.62
CA GLY A 215 -1.50 -17.44 1.68
C GLY A 215 -0.10 -17.59 1.08
N LEU A 216 0.84 -16.71 1.46
CA LEU A 216 2.23 -16.75 1.02
C LEU A 216 3.12 -17.65 1.89
N LEU A 217 2.61 -18.18 3.01
CA LEU A 217 3.37 -19.09 3.84
C LEU A 217 3.71 -20.39 3.08
N ARG A 218 4.99 -20.77 3.13
CA ARG A 218 5.51 -21.99 2.53
C ARG A 218 6.41 -22.75 3.51
N CYS A 219 6.21 -24.06 3.64
CA CYS A 219 7.20 -24.93 4.29
C CYS A 219 8.25 -25.35 3.26
N GLY A 220 9.52 -25.28 3.62
CA GLY A 220 10.62 -25.76 2.80
C GLY A 220 11.18 -27.07 3.36
N PHE A 221 11.21 -28.11 2.53
CA PHE A 221 11.82 -29.41 2.86
C PHE A 221 13.06 -29.59 1.99
N GLY A 222 14.26 -29.40 2.55
CA GLY A 222 15.51 -29.49 1.78
C GLY A 222 15.55 -28.55 0.58
N GLY A 223 14.96 -27.35 0.72
CA GLY A 223 14.86 -26.33 -0.35
C GLY A 223 13.64 -26.45 -1.25
N GLN A 224 12.83 -27.52 -1.16
CA GLN A 224 11.57 -27.62 -1.89
C GLN A 224 10.42 -26.97 -1.12
N LEU A 225 9.84 -25.91 -1.71
CA LEU A 225 8.75 -25.14 -1.10
C LEU A 225 7.38 -25.76 -1.40
N VAL A 226 6.60 -26.01 -0.36
CA VAL A 226 5.19 -26.44 -0.42
C VAL A 226 4.29 -25.42 0.25
N ALA A 227 3.03 -25.33 -0.18
CA ALA A 227 2.05 -24.44 0.45
C ALA A 227 1.84 -24.81 1.93
N ALA A 228 1.89 -23.81 2.81
CA ALA A 228 1.54 -23.98 4.21
C ALA A 228 0.11 -23.48 4.45
N GLN A 229 -0.70 -24.30 5.08
CA GLN A 229 -2.05 -23.95 5.49
C GLN A 229 -2.04 -23.50 6.95
N ARG A 230 -2.39 -22.25 7.21
CA ARG A 230 -2.55 -21.75 8.58
C ARG A 230 -3.86 -22.27 9.18
N VAL A 231 -3.74 -23.20 10.13
CA VAL A 231 -4.86 -23.81 10.86
C VAL A 231 -5.29 -22.91 12.03
N SER A 232 -4.32 -22.32 12.73
CA SER A 232 -4.54 -21.38 13.82
C SER A 232 -3.41 -20.35 13.86
N PRO A 233 -3.46 -19.31 14.72
CA PRO A 233 -2.32 -18.42 14.91
C PRO A 233 -1.03 -19.15 15.26
N PHE A 234 -1.07 -20.30 15.93
CA PHE A 234 0.11 -21.01 16.42
C PHE A 234 0.34 -22.37 15.74
N ARG A 235 -0.38 -22.67 14.67
CA ARG A 235 -0.26 -23.94 13.92
C ARG A 235 -0.39 -23.74 12.42
N ILE A 236 0.54 -24.33 11.69
CA ILE A 236 0.49 -24.51 10.23
C ILE A 236 0.57 -26.00 9.88
N ASP A 237 -0.07 -26.39 8.78
CA ASP A 237 -0.03 -27.73 8.22
C ASP A 237 0.57 -27.69 6.81
N CYS A 238 1.47 -28.61 6.50
CA CYS A 238 2.21 -28.69 5.24
C CYS A 238 2.28 -30.13 4.74
N SER A 239 2.11 -30.35 3.44
CA SER A 239 2.27 -31.68 2.83
C SER A 239 3.68 -31.85 2.27
N THR A 240 4.41 -32.88 2.72
CA THR A 240 5.79 -33.11 2.26
C THR A 240 5.87 -33.34 0.75
N PRO A 241 6.90 -32.85 0.06
CA PRO A 241 7.13 -33.17 -1.34
C PRO A 241 7.77 -34.56 -1.51
N SER A 242 7.78 -35.08 -2.74
CA SER A 242 8.47 -36.33 -3.07
C SER A 242 9.99 -36.12 -3.16
N VAL A 243 10.77 -37.05 -2.61
CA VAL A 243 12.24 -36.95 -2.60
C VAL A 243 12.91 -38.07 -3.40
N GLY A 244 14.05 -37.71 -4.02
CA GLY A 244 14.82 -38.60 -4.88
C GLY A 244 15.67 -39.63 -4.13
N ALA A 245 15.87 -39.50 -2.82
CA ALA A 245 16.52 -40.47 -1.94
C ALA A 245 16.01 -40.28 -0.49
N PRO A 246 15.87 -41.36 0.31
CA PRO A 246 15.58 -41.23 1.74
C PRO A 246 16.77 -40.58 2.46
N GLY A 247 16.49 -39.66 3.38
CA GLY A 247 17.52 -39.00 4.19
C GLY A 247 16.94 -37.83 4.99
N PRO A 248 17.71 -37.28 5.93
CA PRO A 248 17.32 -36.07 6.65
C PRO A 248 17.29 -34.88 5.69
N VAL A 249 16.24 -34.07 5.79
CA VAL A 249 16.10 -32.82 5.02
C VAL A 249 15.76 -31.69 6.00
N PRO A 250 16.41 -30.52 5.91
CA PRO A 250 16.13 -29.41 6.80
C PRO A 250 14.71 -28.89 6.57
N LEU A 251 14.01 -28.62 7.67
CA LEU A 251 12.73 -27.93 7.65
C LEU A 251 12.97 -26.42 7.72
N SER A 252 12.34 -25.68 6.82
CA SER A 252 12.41 -24.22 6.75
C SER A 252 11.02 -23.61 6.58
N LEU A 253 10.87 -22.33 6.93
CA LEU A 253 9.66 -21.56 6.67
C LEU A 253 9.98 -20.35 5.82
N SER A 254 9.11 -20.04 4.87
CA SER A 254 9.15 -18.84 4.05
C SER A 254 7.78 -18.15 4.08
N ALA A 255 7.77 -16.82 4.07
CA ALA A 255 6.56 -16.00 4.01
C ALA A 255 6.50 -15.07 2.79
N ASP A 256 7.54 -15.05 1.98
CA ASP A 256 7.73 -14.20 0.79
C ASP A 256 8.09 -15.04 -0.46
N ASN A 257 8.07 -16.36 -0.35
CA ASN A 257 8.47 -17.31 -1.40
C ASN A 257 9.94 -17.15 -1.86
N GLN A 258 10.78 -16.47 -1.07
CA GLN A 258 12.19 -16.17 -1.41
C GLN A 258 13.15 -16.39 -0.23
N SER A 259 12.82 -15.87 0.96
CA SER A 259 13.62 -16.07 2.17
C SER A 259 13.23 -17.38 2.85
N LEU A 260 14.20 -18.28 2.97
CA LEU A 260 14.10 -19.50 3.75
C LEU A 260 14.73 -19.23 5.11
N THR A 261 13.91 -19.28 6.16
CA THR A 261 14.42 -19.34 7.53
C THR A 261 14.56 -20.82 7.89
N GLU A 262 15.80 -21.33 7.96
CA GLU A 262 16.05 -22.65 8.53
C GLU A 262 15.56 -22.67 9.97
N LEU A 263 14.77 -23.68 10.29
CA LEU A 263 14.12 -23.77 11.58
C LEU A 263 15.02 -24.54 12.53
N THR A 264 14.99 -24.11 13.79
CA THR A 264 15.76 -24.73 14.85
C THR A 264 14.85 -25.08 16.00
N VAL A 265 14.88 -26.31 16.50
CA VAL A 265 14.32 -26.61 17.83
C VAL A 265 15.28 -26.09 18.89
N ILE A 266 14.74 -25.63 20.01
CA ILE A 266 15.54 -25.50 21.23
C ILE A 266 15.66 -26.90 21.85
N ASP A 267 16.86 -27.45 21.85
CA ASP A 267 17.17 -28.71 22.52
C ASP A 267 16.92 -28.56 24.03
N ALA A 268 16.10 -29.46 24.58
CA ALA A 268 15.61 -29.34 25.96
C ALA A 268 16.71 -29.48 27.02
N GLU A 269 17.79 -30.21 26.70
CA GLU A 269 18.90 -30.47 27.62
C GLU A 269 19.98 -29.38 27.55
N THR A 270 20.25 -28.89 26.34
CA THR A 270 21.36 -27.95 26.08
C THR A 270 20.92 -26.50 25.94
N GLN A 271 19.60 -26.24 25.84
CA GLN A 271 19.02 -24.93 25.55
C GLN A 271 19.58 -24.28 24.27
N LYS A 272 20.19 -25.08 23.38
CA LYS A 272 20.77 -24.62 22.11
C LYS A 272 19.79 -24.82 20.98
N ARG A 273 19.84 -23.93 19.98
CA ARG A 273 19.12 -24.07 18.72
C ARG A 273 19.79 -25.14 17.86
N VAL A 274 19.08 -26.24 17.61
CA VAL A 274 19.51 -27.36 16.74
C VAL A 274 18.62 -27.36 15.50
N PRO A 275 19.17 -27.51 14.28
CA PRO A 275 18.35 -27.57 13.06
C PRO A 275 17.29 -28.67 13.14
N LEU A 276 16.08 -28.34 12.66
CA LEU A 276 14.98 -29.30 12.44
C LEU A 276 15.20 -30.12 11.17
#